data_AF-A0AAU4TQM4-F1
#
_entry.id   AF-A0AAU4TQM4-F1
#
_cell.length_a   1.000
_cell.length_b   1.000
_cell.length_c   1.000
_cell.angle_alpha   90.00
_cell.angle_beta   90.00
_cell.angle_gamma   90.00
#
_symmetry.space_group_name_H-M   'P 1'
#
loop_
_entity.id
_entity.type
_entity.pdbx_description
1 polymer ?
#
loop_
_entity_poly.entity_id
_entity_poly.type
_entity_poly.pdbx_seq_one_letter_code
_entity_poly.pdbx_strand_id
1 'polypeptide(L)'
;MDGTEILVVGESRGGGALEGRWPVVARVPPWITVFRVSADEPAEHLAEHLRELSGDGRLALARSPHGEITSMGDEAVVRQVDEHALLFIEAWKSGPSRKSSRLGEGRNWGDPDFRPPDLNPNGV
;
A
#
# COMPACT_ATOMS: atom_id res chain seq x y z
N MET A 1 -14.99 -12.53 1.71
CA MET A 1 -15.19 -11.20 2.33
C MET A 1 -13.83 -10.56 2.38
N ASP A 2 -13.59 -9.56 1.55
CA ASP A 2 -12.29 -8.90 1.43
C ASP A 2 -12.26 -7.73 2.40
N GLY A 3 -11.47 -7.85 3.46
CA GLY A 3 -11.27 -6.78 4.45
C GLY A 3 -10.56 -5.56 3.87
N THR A 4 -10.73 -4.40 4.50
CA THR A 4 -10.06 -3.16 4.12
C THR A 4 -8.58 -3.24 4.50
N GLU A 5 -7.69 -2.97 3.55
CA GLU A 5 -6.25 -2.91 3.83
C GLU A 5 -5.83 -1.49 4.20
N ILE A 6 -5.08 -1.35 5.29
CA ILE A 6 -4.47 -0.10 5.72
C ILE A 6 -2.95 -0.26 5.70
N LEU A 7 -2.29 0.52 4.86
CA LEU A 7 -0.85 0.64 4.80
C LEU A 7 -0.38 1.71 5.80
N VAL A 8 0.56 1.35 6.67
CA VAL A 8 1.17 2.25 7.65
C VAL A 8 2.64 2.48 7.28
N VAL A 9 3.05 3.74 7.20
CA VAL A 9 4.40 4.20 6.91
C VAL A 9 5.02 4.84 8.15
N GLY A 10 6.23 4.42 8.50
CA GLY A 10 7.05 4.93 9.59
C GLY A 10 7.63 3.79 10.41
N GLU A 11 8.71 4.06 11.14
CA GLU A 11 9.38 3.05 11.97
C GLU A 11 8.43 2.50 13.04
N SER A 12 8.28 1.18 13.09
CA SER A 12 7.54 0.51 14.15
C SER A 12 8.33 0.54 15.46
N ARG A 13 8.19 1.62 16.25
CA ARG A 13 8.84 1.75 17.57
C ARG A 13 8.07 1.09 18.72
N GLY A 14 6.93 0.45 18.45
CA GLY A 14 6.07 -0.16 19.47
C GLY A 14 5.01 -1.15 18.95
N GLY A 15 5.25 -1.78 17.79
CA GLY A 15 4.22 -2.49 17.00
C GLY A 15 3.48 -3.66 17.66
N GLY A 16 3.97 -4.21 18.78
CA GLY A 16 3.41 -5.43 19.38
C GLY A 16 1.93 -5.34 19.77
N ALA A 17 1.45 -4.16 20.21
CA ALA A 17 0.05 -3.99 20.61
C ALA A 17 -0.92 -3.93 19.41
N LEU A 18 -0.50 -3.30 18.31
CA LEU A 18 -1.33 -3.15 17.10
C LEU A 18 -1.41 -4.46 16.32
N GLU A 19 -0.31 -5.21 16.27
CA GLU A 19 -0.22 -6.52 15.60
C GLU A 19 -1.09 -7.59 16.26
N GLY A 20 -1.38 -7.45 17.56
CA GLY A 20 -2.32 -8.33 18.27
C GLY A 20 -3.79 -8.04 17.98
N ARG A 21 -4.11 -6.83 17.51
CA ARG A 21 -5.49 -6.40 17.21
C ARG A 21 -5.88 -6.65 15.76
N TRP A 22 -5.00 -6.31 14.82
CA TRP A 22 -5.27 -6.50 13.39
C TRP A 22 -4.25 -7.42 12.73
N PRO A 23 -4.70 -8.36 11.88
CA PRO A 23 -3.81 -9.18 11.08
C PRO A 23 -2.88 -8.35 10.20
N VAL A 24 -1.58 -8.61 10.29
CA VAL A 24 -0.60 -8.09 9.35
C VAL A 24 -0.59 -8.94 8.09
N VAL A 25 -0.75 -8.32 6.92
CA VAL A 25 -0.76 -9.00 5.62
C VAL A 25 0.53 -8.83 4.84
N ALA A 26 1.28 -7.75 5.08
CA ALA A 26 2.58 -7.52 4.45
C ALA A 26 3.47 -6.62 5.32
N ARG A 27 4.79 -6.76 5.15
CA ARG A 27 5.81 -5.89 5.77
C ARG A 27 6.91 -5.57 4.77
N VAL A 28 7.39 -4.33 4.79
CA VAL A 28 8.66 -3.90 4.20
C VAL A 28 9.45 -3.21 5.32
N PRO A 29 10.20 -3.97 6.12
CA PRO A 29 10.95 -3.39 7.23
C PRO A 29 12.03 -2.40 6.74
N PRO A 30 12.33 -1.34 7.52
CA PRO A 30 11.70 -0.98 8.80
C PRO A 30 10.45 -0.10 8.64
N TRP A 31 10.09 0.30 7.42
CA TRP A 31 9.20 1.44 7.16
C TRP A 31 7.73 1.11 7.01
N ILE A 32 7.37 -0.07 6.53
CA ILE A 32 5.99 -0.35 6.10
C ILE A 32 5.43 -1.58 6.77
N THR A 33 4.20 -1.44 7.28
CA THR A 33 3.35 -2.55 7.69
C THR A 33 1.96 -2.37 7.10
N VAL A 34 1.40 -3.43 6.51
CA VAL A 34 0.04 -3.42 5.99
C VAL A 34 -0.84 -4.28 6.89
N PHE A 35 -1.90 -3.69 7.41
CA PHE A 35 -2.90 -4.34 8.24
C PHE A 35 -4.15 -4.62 7.41
N ARG A 36 -4.83 -5.73 7.72
CA ARG A 36 -6.18 -5.98 7.25
C ARG A 36 -7.17 -5.72 8.37
N VAL A 37 -8.09 -4.81 8.12
CA VAL A 37 -9.20 -4.49 9.01
C VAL A 37 -10.45 -5.21 8.50
N SER A 38 -11.32 -5.65 9.42
CA SER A 38 -12.48 -6.45 9.07
C SER A 38 -13.40 -5.73 8.07
N ALA A 39 -13.95 -6.48 7.11
CA ALA A 39 -14.92 -5.97 6.14
C ALA A 39 -16.29 -5.67 6.78
N ASP A 40 -16.56 -6.29 7.93
CA ASP A 40 -17.85 -6.20 8.62
C ASP A 40 -17.95 -4.98 9.52
N GLU A 41 -16.87 -4.18 9.63
CA GLU A 41 -16.89 -2.98 10.44
C GLU A 41 -17.49 -1.79 9.69
N PRO A 42 -18.41 -1.04 10.32
CA PRO A 42 -18.96 0.19 9.79
C PRO A 42 -17.89 1.16 9.27
N ALA A 43 -18.16 1.82 8.14
CA ALA A 43 -17.22 2.78 7.52
C ALA A 43 -16.80 3.93 8.46
N GLU A 44 -17.64 4.28 9.43
CA GLU A 44 -17.37 5.25 10.49
C GLU A 44 -16.19 4.84 11.40
N HIS A 45 -15.90 3.55 11.56
CA HIS A 45 -14.73 3.08 12.31
C HIS A 45 -13.43 3.21 11.53
N LEU A 46 -13.47 3.38 10.20
CA LEU A 46 -12.25 3.53 9.39
C LEU A 46 -11.42 4.74 9.81
N ALA A 47 -12.09 5.86 10.12
CA ALA A 47 -11.42 7.07 10.58
C ALA A 47 -10.76 6.88 11.96
N GLU A 48 -11.35 6.07 12.83
CA GLU A 48 -10.77 5.72 14.13
C GLU A 48 -9.55 4.81 13.97
N HIS A 49 -9.63 3.80 13.11
CA HIS A 49 -8.50 2.92 12.78
C HIS A 49 -7.33 3.70 12.17
N LEU A 50 -7.60 4.59 11.22
CA LEU A 50 -6.59 5.44 10.63
C LEU A 50 -5.90 6.30 11.69
N ARG A 51 -6.66 6.89 12.63
CA ARG A 51 -6.12 7.68 13.74
C ARG A 51 -5.20 6.87 14.65
N GLU A 52 -5.63 5.67 15.03
CA GLU A 52 -4.86 4.78 15.90
C GLU A 52 -3.57 4.31 15.22
N LEU A 53 -3.65 3.96 13.94
CA LEU A 53 -2.51 3.48 13.16
C LEU A 53 -1.54 4.60 12.74
N SER A 54 -2.01 5.85 12.63
CA SER A 54 -1.18 7.02 12.32
C SER A 54 -0.49 7.65 13.55
N GLY A 55 -0.65 7.08 14.74
CA GLY A 55 0.00 7.59 15.95
C GLY A 55 1.53 7.65 15.84
N ASP A 56 2.18 8.44 16.69
CA ASP A 56 3.65 8.53 16.81
C ASP A 56 4.38 8.98 15.54
N GLY A 57 3.79 9.92 14.78
CA GLY A 57 4.43 10.49 13.58
C GLY A 57 4.43 9.55 12.36
N ARG A 58 3.54 8.56 12.35
CA ARG A 58 3.33 7.67 11.22
C ARG A 58 2.28 8.22 10.26
N LEU A 59 2.22 7.62 9.08
CA LEU A 59 1.18 7.85 8.08
C LEU A 59 0.39 6.56 7.89
N ALA A 60 -0.93 6.61 8.05
CA ALA A 60 -1.83 5.52 7.71
C ALA A 60 -2.59 5.85 6.42
N LEU A 61 -2.66 4.89 5.50
CA LEU A 61 -3.31 4.98 4.20
C LEU A 61 -4.32 3.83 4.07
N ALA A 62 -5.60 4.14 3.92
CA ALA A 62 -6.62 3.16 3.58
C ALA A 62 -6.96 3.25 2.09
N ARG A 63 -7.20 2.11 1.45
CA ARG A 63 -7.68 2.05 0.06
C ARG A 63 -9.09 1.46 0.06
N SER A 64 -10.05 2.21 -0.48
CA SER A 64 -11.42 1.74 -0.63
C SER A 64 -11.51 0.66 -1.73
N PRO A 65 -12.59 -0.14 -1.75
CA PRO A 65 -12.85 -1.08 -2.86
C PRO A 65 -12.92 -0.42 -4.24
N HIS A 66 -13.18 0.90 -4.30
CA HIS A 66 -13.22 1.69 -5.53
C HIS A 66 -11.87 2.33 -5.90
N GLY A 67 -10.83 2.10 -5.10
CA GLY A 67 -9.48 2.61 -5.35
C GLY A 67 -9.20 4.02 -4.81
N GLU A 68 -10.16 4.63 -4.10
CA GLU A 68 -9.94 5.90 -3.42
C GLU A 68 -9.02 5.71 -2.23
N ILE A 69 -8.12 6.67 -2.00
CA ILE A 69 -7.17 6.62 -0.90
C ILE A 69 -7.52 7.67 0.13
N THR A 70 -7.64 7.24 1.38
CA THR A 70 -7.78 8.12 2.54
C THR A 70 -6.51 8.05 3.36
N SER A 71 -5.90 9.19 3.64
CA SER A 71 -4.69 9.32 4.45
C SER A 71 -4.98 9.96 5.80
N MET A 72 -4.21 9.59 6.82
CA MET A 72 -4.15 10.27 8.12
C MET A 72 -2.75 10.16 8.72
N GLY A 73 -2.26 11.25 9.32
CA GLY A 73 -0.93 11.30 9.94
C GLY A 73 0.04 12.22 9.22
N ASP A 74 1.34 11.97 9.41
CA ASP A 74 2.41 12.82 8.86
C ASP A 74 2.86 12.36 7.46
N GLU A 75 2.43 13.07 6.42
CA GLU A 75 2.83 12.76 5.04
C GLU A 75 4.32 13.01 4.79
N ALA A 76 5.02 13.80 5.61
CA ALA A 76 6.45 14.05 5.45
C ALA A 76 7.29 12.79 5.71
N VAL A 77 6.75 11.78 6.41
CA VAL A 77 7.43 10.49 6.64
C VAL A 77 7.73 9.76 5.32
N VAL A 78 6.92 9.96 4.28
CA VAL A 78 7.13 9.35 2.96
C VAL A 78 8.44 9.84 2.33
N ARG A 79 8.94 11.02 2.69
CA ARG A 79 10.22 11.54 2.19
C ARG A 79 11.44 10.93 2.89
N GLN A 80 11.21 10.16 3.96
CA GLN A 80 12.26 9.59 4.80
C GLN A 80 12.48 8.10 4.51
N VAL A 81 11.55 7.46 3.82
CA VAL A 81 11.66 6.03 3.49
C VAL A 81 12.69 5.79 2.38
N ASP A 82 13.24 4.60 2.34
CA ASP A 82 14.10 4.17 1.24
C ASP A 82 13.31 3.97 -0.07
N GLU A 83 14.05 3.86 -1.17
CA GLU A 83 13.50 3.68 -2.51
C GLU A 83 12.60 2.43 -2.64
N HIS A 84 12.96 1.33 -1.97
CA HIS A 84 12.18 0.09 -2.04
C HIS A 84 10.81 0.27 -1.36
N ALA A 85 10.79 0.93 -0.20
CA ALA A 85 9.56 1.29 0.49
C ALA A 85 8.72 2.27 -0.34
N LEU A 86 9.34 3.25 -1.00
CA LEU A 86 8.63 4.18 -1.88
C LEU A 86 7.94 3.45 -3.03
N LEU A 87 8.66 2.57 -3.74
CA LEU A 87 8.09 1.75 -4.82
C LEU A 87 6.94 0.87 -4.33
N PHE A 88 7.03 0.33 -3.11
CA PHE A 88 5.95 -0.44 -2.50
C PHE A 88 4.71 0.44 -2.24
N ILE A 89 4.89 1.64 -1.70
CA ILE A 89 3.78 2.58 -1.45
C ILE A 89 3.09 2.90 -2.78
N GLU A 90 3.84 3.22 -3.83
CA GLU A 90 3.30 3.54 -5.14
C GLU A 90 2.52 2.36 -5.73
N ALA A 91 3.13 1.16 -5.77
CA ALA A 91 2.48 -0.05 -6.26
C ALA A 91 1.21 -0.39 -5.48
N TRP A 92 1.23 -0.20 -4.15
CA TRP A 92 0.05 -0.39 -3.32
C TRP A 92 -1.03 0.66 -3.63
N LYS A 93 -0.66 1.94 -3.80
CA LYS A 93 -1.63 2.99 -4.15
C LYS A 93 -2.31 2.72 -5.50
N SER A 94 -1.57 2.23 -6.49
CA SER A 94 -2.10 1.91 -7.83
C SER A 94 -3.07 0.72 -7.84
N GLY A 95 -3.08 -0.09 -6.80
CA GLY A 95 -3.94 -1.27 -6.70
C GLY A 95 -3.51 -2.41 -7.64
N PRO A 96 -4.15 -3.58 -7.50
CA PRO A 96 -3.86 -4.72 -8.36
C PRO A 96 -4.23 -4.41 -9.82
N SER A 97 -3.22 -4.38 -10.70
CA SER A 97 -3.46 -4.29 -12.15
C SER A 97 -3.98 -5.63 -12.67
N ARG A 98 -5.08 -5.61 -13.42
CA ARG A 98 -5.53 -6.80 -14.14
C ARG A 98 -4.45 -7.20 -15.13
N LYS A 99 -4.16 -8.51 -15.26
CA LYS A 99 -3.18 -8.99 -16.24
C LYS A 99 -3.50 -8.47 -17.65
N SER A 100 -4.78 -8.46 -18.02
CA SER A 100 -5.28 -7.98 -19.31
C SER A 100 -5.10 -6.47 -19.55
N SER A 101 -4.81 -5.67 -18.52
CA SER A 101 -4.56 -4.23 -18.67
C SER A 101 -3.07 -3.90 -18.77
N ARG A 102 -2.18 -4.91 -18.77
CA ARG A 102 -0.74 -4.72 -18.94
C ARG A 102 -0.42 -4.58 -20.43
N LEU A 103 0.41 -3.60 -20.77
CA LEU A 103 0.93 -3.44 -22.12
C LEU A 103 1.70 -4.71 -22.52
N GLY A 104 1.29 -5.34 -23.63
CA GLY A 104 1.93 -6.55 -24.15
C GLY A 104 1.41 -7.89 -23.61
N GLU A 105 0.50 -7.93 -22.64
CA GLU A 105 -0.05 -9.20 -22.16
C GLU A 105 -0.86 -9.91 -23.27
N GLY A 106 -0.58 -11.21 -23.48
CA GLY A 106 -1.24 -12.03 -24.50
C GLY A 106 -0.74 -11.79 -25.93
N ARG A 107 0.21 -10.86 -26.13
CA ARG A 107 0.90 -10.66 -27.41
C ARG A 107 2.15 -11.52 -27.47
N ASN A 108 2.45 -12.03 -28.66
CA ASN A 108 3.70 -12.77 -28.88
C ASN A 108 4.88 -11.80 -28.89
N TRP A 109 6.06 -12.28 -28.49
CA TRP A 109 7.31 -11.50 -28.50
C TRP A 109 7.67 -10.88 -29.86
N GLY A 110 7.12 -11.41 -30.96
CA GLY A 110 7.32 -10.90 -32.33
C GLY A 110 6.19 -9.99 -32.85
N ASP A 111 5.23 -9.61 -32.01
CA ASP A 111 4.16 -8.69 -32.40
C ASP A 111 4.75 -7.26 -32.54
N PRO A 112 4.60 -6.59 -33.69
CA PRO A 112 5.19 -5.26 -33.92
C PRO A 112 4.69 -4.18 -32.95
N ASP A 113 3.51 -4.39 -32.34
CA ASP A 113 2.95 -3.48 -31.34
C ASP A 113 3.22 -3.96 -29.90
N PHE A 114 3.97 -5.04 -29.69
CA PHE A 114 4.42 -5.44 -28.37
C PHE A 114 5.44 -4.43 -27.86
N ARG A 115 5.07 -3.71 -26.79
CA ARG A 115 6.00 -2.92 -26.01
C ARG A 115 6.28 -3.67 -24.72
N PRO A 116 7.53 -4.14 -24.49
CA PRO A 116 7.88 -4.63 -23.18
C PRO A 116 7.62 -3.51 -22.16
N PRO A 117 7.18 -3.82 -20.93
CA PRO A 117 7.11 -2.81 -19.88
C PRO A 117 8.49 -2.15 -19.78
N ASP A 118 8.52 -0.81 -19.88
CA ASP A 118 9.77 -0.05 -19.91
C ASP A 118 10.67 -0.55 -18.79
N LEU A 119 11.76 -1.19 -19.19
CA LEU A 119 12.80 -1.60 -18.27
C LEU A 119 13.42 -0.31 -17.76
N ASN A 120 13.13 0.00 -16.49
CA ASN A 120 13.92 0.84 -15.58
C ASN A 120 13.41 2.32 -15.38
N PRO A 121 12.83 2.67 -14.20
CA PRO A 121 12.66 4.08 -13.81
C PRO A 121 13.99 4.80 -13.49
N ASN A 122 15.10 4.06 -13.38
CA ASN A 122 16.44 4.59 -13.09
C ASN A 122 17.41 4.31 -14.23
N GLY A 123 17.11 4.83 -15.42
CA GLY A 123 17.89 4.63 -16.64
C GLY A 123 19.41 4.56 -16.43
N VAL A 124 20.01 3.51 -16.99
CA VAL A 124 21.45 3.50 -17.31
C VAL A 124 21.61 4.17 -18.67
#